data_AF-A0A929MD25-F1
#
_entry.id   AF-A0A929MD25-F1
#
_cell.length_a   1.000
_cell.length_b   1.000
_cell.length_c   1.000
_cell.angle_alpha   90.00
_cell.angle_beta   90.00
_cell.angle_gamma   90.00
#
_symmetry.space_group_name_H-M   'P 1'
#
loop_
_entity.id
_entity.type
_entity.pdbx_description
1 polymer ?
#
loop_
_entity_poly.entity_id
_entity_poly.type
_entity_poly.pdbx_seq_one_letter_code
_entity_poly.pdbx_strand_id
1 'polypeptide(L)'
;MFLTECWQKKIIVQDCKKENFIKVGENLKLVDMDASVYYSDNLFLNACVRMYLFLHERDNPQLKKLQRSAVNNFNLPELEGAREFINEIFSNIIFAESKKAFKDMTINKFSDLEYEIYNAKTLPHLEDLFFSKIKENLYLFDIQISDIFLNENNDFEPRSIAIGYKSLLPLEEKISLLIKTCAQDVQTIEANIKHIVRQLSYPNSFYEVVVSIDTKQGDFARQFTDNADLKKLIDIVENLQQKHVIDRFIIYDADETIRTNKEWFNIKTSQTHSTTNIPISSQLYAFEKCEGDYVLQMDSDVLIGRLDINHSFLADMISEVKKNKNVLFVGFNIYNKESKAYFGFENGGFVPEVRMGLFDKRRLFSVRPLPNSVDENLKLQLTWYRSLEKLQKDNGFCSIRGGDKRSFYIHPQNYRKTNAYSWINILDRVEQGYIPNLQFGEFDCNGSFYD
;
A
#
# COMPACT_ATOMS: atom_id res chain seq x y z
N MET A 1 20.65 -25.70 -25.39
CA MET A 1 20.89 -24.83 -26.58
C MET A 1 20.59 -25.54 -27.91
N PHE A 2 21.20 -26.69 -28.24
CA PHE A 2 20.97 -27.37 -29.54
C PHE A 2 19.49 -27.69 -29.83
N LEU A 3 18.78 -28.36 -28.91
CA LEU A 3 17.36 -28.70 -29.10
C LEU A 3 16.47 -27.45 -29.16
N THR A 4 16.83 -26.39 -28.45
CA THR A 4 16.19 -25.07 -28.54
C THR A 4 16.28 -24.53 -29.97
N GLU A 5 17.47 -24.55 -30.58
CA GLU A 5 17.65 -24.11 -31.97
C GLU A 5 16.91 -24.98 -32.97
N CYS A 6 16.86 -26.30 -32.74
CA CYS A 6 16.06 -27.22 -33.54
C CYS A 6 14.58 -26.84 -33.50
N TRP A 7 14.04 -26.53 -32.32
CA TRP A 7 12.65 -26.06 -32.18
C TRP A 7 12.38 -24.76 -32.94
N GLN A 8 13.29 -23.78 -32.82
CA GLN A 8 13.15 -22.47 -33.48
C GLN A 8 13.20 -22.58 -35.00
N LYS A 9 14.10 -23.43 -35.52
CA LYS A 9 14.26 -23.68 -36.96
C LYS A 9 13.28 -24.73 -37.50
N LYS A 10 12.41 -25.28 -36.65
CA LYS A 10 11.47 -26.35 -36.98
C LYS A 10 12.15 -27.58 -37.58
N ILE A 11 13.31 -27.96 -37.03
CA ILE A 11 14.12 -29.13 -37.40
C ILE A 11 13.85 -30.26 -36.41
N ILE A 12 13.58 -31.46 -36.91
CA ILE A 12 13.44 -32.69 -36.11
C ILE A 12 14.62 -33.61 -36.42
N VAL A 13 15.37 -34.00 -35.39
CA VAL A 13 16.41 -35.04 -35.51
C VAL A 13 15.76 -36.40 -35.22
N GLN A 14 15.48 -37.17 -36.26
CA GLN A 14 14.85 -38.49 -36.07
C GLN A 14 15.86 -39.54 -35.62
N ASP A 15 17.06 -39.51 -36.19
CA ASP A 15 18.13 -40.45 -35.84
C ASP A 15 19.15 -39.74 -34.95
N CYS A 16 19.16 -39.98 -33.65
CA CYS A 16 20.19 -39.44 -32.76
C CYS A 16 21.36 -40.43 -32.67
N LYS A 17 22.49 -40.13 -33.33
CA LYS A 17 23.75 -40.90 -33.27
C LYS A 17 24.95 -39.97 -33.37
N LYS A 18 26.11 -40.42 -32.91
CA LYS A 18 27.33 -39.60 -32.81
C LYS A 18 27.77 -39.05 -34.16
N GLU A 19 27.59 -39.84 -35.22
CA GLU A 19 28.01 -39.51 -36.60
C GLU A 19 27.25 -38.32 -37.18
N ASN A 20 26.06 -38.01 -36.63
CA ASN A 20 25.24 -36.90 -37.10
C ASN A 20 25.78 -35.55 -36.64
N PHE A 21 26.71 -35.55 -35.69
CA PHE A 21 27.22 -34.34 -35.06
C PHE A 21 28.73 -34.23 -35.18
N ILE A 22 29.20 -33.03 -35.51
CA ILE A 22 30.63 -32.67 -35.37
C ILE A 22 30.77 -31.54 -34.37
N LYS A 23 31.87 -31.55 -33.61
CA LYS A 23 32.25 -30.44 -32.74
C LYS A 23 33.14 -29.47 -33.53
N VAL A 24 32.74 -28.20 -33.61
CA VAL A 24 33.50 -27.12 -34.25
C VAL A 24 33.74 -26.02 -33.22
N GLY A 25 34.93 -25.99 -32.64
CA GLY A 25 35.23 -25.15 -31.48
C GLY A 25 34.36 -25.55 -30.29
N GLU A 26 33.62 -24.61 -29.72
CA GLU A 26 32.65 -24.84 -28.64
C GLU A 26 31.26 -25.26 -29.14
N ASN A 27 31.02 -25.26 -30.46
CA ASN A 27 29.71 -25.50 -31.04
C ASN A 27 29.53 -26.96 -31.51
N LEU A 28 28.32 -27.48 -31.36
CA LEU A 28 27.89 -28.74 -31.96
C LEU A 28 27.14 -28.45 -33.28
N LYS A 29 27.59 -29.03 -34.39
CA LYS A 29 26.93 -28.89 -35.70
C LYS A 29 26.32 -30.22 -36.12
N LEU A 30 25.05 -30.18 -36.54
CA LEU A 30 24.39 -31.28 -37.25
C LEU A 30 24.90 -31.30 -38.70
N VAL A 31 25.49 -32.42 -39.14
CA VAL A 31 26.08 -32.57 -40.49
C VAL A 31 25.34 -33.55 -41.37
N ASP A 32 24.48 -34.38 -40.78
CA ASP A 32 23.61 -35.30 -41.48
C ASP A 32 22.16 -34.81 -41.30
N MET A 33 21.60 -34.24 -42.37
CA MET A 33 20.24 -33.70 -42.41
C MET A 33 19.22 -34.65 -43.06
N ASP A 34 19.59 -35.90 -43.38
CA ASP A 34 18.76 -36.85 -44.16
C ASP A 34 17.49 -37.35 -43.42
N ALA A 35 16.98 -36.60 -42.44
CA ALA A 35 15.81 -36.95 -41.65
C ALA A 35 14.85 -35.79 -41.30
N SER A 36 14.82 -34.68 -42.06
CA SER A 36 13.82 -33.63 -41.79
C SER A 36 12.43 -34.01 -42.35
N VAL A 37 11.47 -34.28 -41.45
CA VAL A 37 10.04 -34.44 -41.78
C VAL A 37 9.28 -33.19 -41.30
N TYR A 38 8.01 -33.03 -41.71
CA TYR A 38 7.12 -31.98 -41.20
C TYR A 38 7.21 -31.86 -39.67
N TYR A 39 7.50 -30.66 -39.19
CA TYR A 39 7.62 -30.38 -37.76
C TYR A 39 6.25 -30.56 -37.08
N SER A 40 6.22 -31.27 -35.96
CA SER A 40 5.13 -31.21 -34.99
C SER A 40 5.68 -31.27 -33.58
N ASP A 41 4.96 -30.71 -32.62
CA ASP A 41 5.41 -30.69 -31.21
C ASP A 41 5.56 -32.11 -30.65
N ASN A 42 4.72 -33.06 -31.09
CA ASN A 42 4.85 -34.48 -30.76
C ASN A 42 6.15 -35.10 -31.29
N LEU A 43 6.53 -34.79 -32.53
CA LEU A 43 7.80 -35.27 -33.09
C LEU A 43 9.01 -34.61 -32.41
N PHE A 44 8.89 -33.35 -31.99
CA PHE A 44 9.92 -32.66 -31.23
C PHE A 44 10.10 -33.26 -29.83
N LEU A 45 9.00 -33.56 -29.13
CA LEU A 45 9.05 -34.25 -27.84
C LEU A 45 9.73 -35.62 -27.96
N ASN A 46 9.39 -36.38 -29.00
CA ASN A 46 10.05 -37.65 -29.29
C ASN A 46 11.56 -37.48 -29.56
N ALA A 47 11.95 -36.42 -30.28
CA ALA A 47 13.36 -36.10 -30.49
C ALA A 47 14.08 -35.75 -29.18
N CYS A 48 13.42 -35.03 -28.26
CA CYS A 48 13.96 -34.73 -26.93
C CYS A 48 14.20 -36.01 -26.12
N VAL A 49 13.22 -36.93 -26.09
CA VAL A 49 13.35 -38.24 -25.42
C VAL A 49 14.48 -39.07 -26.03
N ARG A 50 14.60 -39.11 -27.36
CA ARG A 50 15.70 -39.83 -28.03
C ARG A 50 17.06 -39.23 -27.71
N MET A 51 17.15 -37.91 -27.59
CA MET A 51 18.37 -37.21 -27.19
C MET A 51 18.71 -37.46 -25.72
N TYR A 52 17.70 -37.48 -24.83
CA TYR A 52 17.88 -37.83 -23.42
C TYR A 52 18.53 -39.20 -23.28
N LEU A 53 17.96 -40.22 -23.92
CA LEU A 53 18.50 -41.58 -23.95
C LEU A 53 19.89 -41.63 -24.58
N PHE A 54 20.14 -40.86 -25.66
CA PHE A 54 21.46 -40.82 -26.27
C PHE A 54 22.54 -40.30 -25.31
N LEU A 55 22.20 -39.35 -24.44
CA LEU A 55 23.13 -38.77 -23.46
C LEU A 55 23.33 -39.66 -22.23
N HIS A 56 22.27 -40.32 -21.73
CA HIS A 56 22.29 -41.06 -20.47
C HIS A 56 22.51 -42.56 -20.64
N GLU A 57 22.14 -43.14 -21.78
CA GLU A 57 22.25 -44.58 -22.11
C GLU A 57 23.28 -44.84 -23.22
N ARG A 58 24.34 -44.02 -23.28
CA ARG A 58 25.33 -44.03 -24.37
C ARG A 58 25.99 -45.40 -24.60
N ASP A 59 26.29 -46.12 -23.52
CA ASP A 59 27.01 -47.39 -23.56
C ASP A 59 26.04 -48.60 -23.66
N ASN A 60 24.73 -48.35 -23.74
CA ASN A 60 23.72 -49.38 -23.87
C ASN A 60 23.76 -50.00 -25.28
N PRO A 61 24.10 -51.30 -25.43
CA PRO A 61 24.21 -51.94 -26.75
C PRO A 61 22.86 -52.02 -27.49
N GLN A 62 21.74 -51.80 -26.77
CA GLN A 62 20.39 -51.77 -27.32
C GLN A 62 19.79 -50.36 -27.44
N LEU A 63 20.60 -49.29 -27.34
CA LEU A 63 20.14 -47.89 -27.39
C LEU A 63 19.17 -47.60 -28.55
N LYS A 64 19.44 -48.13 -29.76
CA LYS A 64 18.56 -47.97 -30.93
C LYS A 64 17.20 -48.63 -30.79
N LYS A 65 17.10 -49.72 -30.03
CA LYS A 65 15.83 -50.38 -29.71
C LYS A 65 15.10 -49.59 -28.62
N LEU A 66 15.83 -49.12 -27.61
CA LEU A 66 15.29 -48.29 -26.52
C LEU A 66 14.70 -46.98 -27.04
N GLN A 67 15.42 -46.24 -27.89
CA GLN A 67 14.96 -45.01 -28.55
C GLN A 67 13.70 -45.19 -29.41
N ARG A 68 13.51 -46.39 -30.00
CA ARG A 68 12.29 -46.74 -30.74
C ARG A 68 11.12 -47.05 -29.81
N SER A 69 11.40 -47.75 -28.70
CA SER A 69 10.41 -48.11 -27.68
C SER A 69 9.87 -46.89 -26.92
N ALA A 70 10.75 -45.96 -26.58
CA ALA A 70 10.45 -44.77 -25.77
C ALA A 70 9.42 -43.82 -26.41
N VAL A 71 9.21 -43.90 -27.72
CA VAL A 71 8.14 -43.15 -28.43
C VAL A 71 6.74 -43.56 -27.97
N ASN A 72 6.58 -44.84 -27.62
CA ASN A 72 5.27 -45.45 -27.31
C ASN A 72 5.15 -45.86 -25.84
N ASN A 73 6.22 -45.70 -25.05
CA ASN A 73 6.24 -46.07 -23.63
C ASN A 73 7.12 -45.11 -22.83
N PHE A 74 6.48 -44.18 -22.11
CA PHE A 74 7.15 -43.21 -21.25
C PHE A 74 7.45 -43.72 -19.83
N ASN A 75 7.02 -44.95 -19.51
CA ASN A 75 7.23 -45.58 -18.19
C ASN A 75 8.49 -46.45 -18.13
N LEU A 76 9.41 -46.27 -19.09
CA LEU A 76 10.68 -46.99 -19.09
C LEU A 76 11.56 -46.49 -17.93
N PRO A 77 12.19 -47.37 -17.14
CA PRO A 77 13.11 -46.96 -16.07
C PRO A 77 14.23 -46.04 -16.58
N GLU A 78 14.70 -46.26 -17.81
CA GLU A 78 15.73 -45.46 -18.47
C GLU A 78 15.29 -44.03 -18.82
N LEU A 79 14.03 -43.67 -18.57
CA LEU A 79 13.48 -42.32 -18.69
C LEU A 79 13.32 -41.60 -17.35
N GLU A 80 13.78 -42.19 -16.23
CA GLU A 80 13.91 -41.46 -14.97
C GLU A 80 14.77 -40.21 -15.19
N GLY A 81 14.27 -39.01 -14.89
CA GLY A 81 14.94 -37.72 -15.17
C GLY A 81 14.63 -37.08 -16.54
N ALA A 82 13.94 -37.79 -17.44
CA ALA A 82 13.64 -37.28 -18.78
C ALA A 82 12.68 -36.09 -18.73
N ARG A 83 11.77 -36.04 -17.76
CA ARG A 83 10.80 -34.95 -17.59
C ARG A 83 11.52 -33.64 -17.25
N GLU A 84 12.46 -33.68 -16.32
CA GLU A 84 13.27 -32.56 -15.87
C GLU A 84 14.10 -32.01 -17.04
N PHE A 85 14.75 -32.89 -17.80
CA PHE A 85 15.47 -32.54 -19.02
C PHE A 85 14.57 -31.86 -20.07
N ILE A 86 13.37 -32.41 -20.30
CA ILE A 86 12.39 -31.85 -21.25
C ILE A 86 11.89 -30.47 -20.77
N ASN A 87 11.58 -30.33 -19.48
CA ASN A 87 11.19 -29.04 -18.90
C ASN A 87 12.28 -27.99 -19.11
N GLU A 88 13.54 -28.32 -18.86
CA GLU A 88 14.68 -27.40 -19.11
C GLU A 88 14.74 -26.97 -20.59
N ILE A 89 14.50 -27.88 -21.53
CA ILE A 89 14.46 -27.57 -22.96
C ILE A 89 13.32 -26.60 -23.27
N PHE A 90 12.10 -26.89 -22.80
CA PHE A 90 10.95 -26.03 -23.05
C PHE A 90 11.09 -24.66 -22.39
N SER A 91 11.65 -24.58 -21.19
CA SER A 91 11.93 -23.28 -20.56
C SER A 91 12.98 -22.48 -21.33
N ASN A 92 14.03 -23.13 -21.83
CA ASN A 92 14.98 -22.49 -22.76
C ASN A 92 14.32 -22.02 -24.07
N ILE A 93 13.36 -22.78 -24.60
CA ILE A 93 12.58 -22.38 -25.79
C ILE A 93 11.74 -21.14 -25.47
N ILE A 94 10.94 -21.18 -24.41
CA ILE A 94 10.09 -20.05 -24.00
C ILE A 94 10.97 -18.82 -23.77
N PHE A 95 12.11 -18.97 -23.08
CA PHE A 95 13.07 -17.89 -22.88
C PHE A 95 13.61 -17.32 -24.20
N ALA A 96 14.06 -18.18 -25.13
CA ALA A 96 14.60 -17.77 -26.41
C ALA A 96 13.56 -17.01 -27.26
N GLU A 97 12.31 -17.46 -27.27
CA GLU A 97 11.20 -16.81 -27.97
C GLU A 97 10.78 -15.49 -27.30
N SER A 98 10.91 -15.41 -25.98
CA SER A 98 10.54 -14.22 -25.20
C SER A 98 11.56 -13.08 -25.31
N LYS A 99 12.77 -13.33 -25.84
CA LYS A 99 13.82 -12.31 -26.04
C LYS A 99 13.35 -11.10 -26.82
N LYS A 100 12.38 -11.24 -27.72
CA LYS A 100 11.80 -10.08 -28.43
C LYS A 100 11.09 -9.13 -27.47
N ALA A 101 10.30 -9.65 -26.53
CA ALA A 101 9.62 -8.85 -25.51
C ALA A 101 10.61 -8.24 -24.50
N PHE A 102 11.70 -8.95 -24.18
CA PHE A 102 12.73 -8.43 -23.25
C PHE A 102 13.54 -7.26 -23.81
N LYS A 103 13.61 -7.09 -25.14
CA LYS A 103 14.30 -5.93 -25.73
C LYS A 103 13.69 -4.60 -25.31
N ASP A 104 12.40 -4.59 -25.04
CA ASP A 104 11.67 -3.39 -24.60
C ASP A 104 11.77 -3.19 -23.08
N MET A 105 12.19 -4.23 -22.34
CA MET A 105 12.44 -4.19 -20.88
C MET A 105 13.85 -3.66 -20.58
N THR A 106 14.10 -2.42 -21.01
CA THR A 106 15.31 -1.66 -20.71
C THR A 106 15.00 -0.56 -19.71
N ILE A 107 15.98 -0.22 -18.86
CA ILE A 107 15.83 0.87 -17.89
C ILE A 107 15.83 2.21 -18.63
N ASN A 108 14.69 2.88 -18.65
CA ASN A 108 14.46 4.19 -19.24
C ASN A 108 14.29 5.23 -18.13
N LYS A 109 15.30 6.08 -17.92
CA LYS A 109 15.25 7.09 -16.85
C LYS A 109 14.43 8.30 -17.28
N PHE A 110 13.29 8.53 -16.63
CA PHE A 110 12.53 9.78 -16.76
C PHE A 110 13.27 10.95 -16.08
N SER A 111 13.21 12.13 -16.69
CA SER A 111 13.98 13.31 -16.25
C SER A 111 13.53 13.91 -14.92
N ASP A 112 12.28 13.66 -14.52
CA ASP A 112 11.70 14.13 -13.26
C ASP A 112 11.83 13.12 -12.11
N LEU A 113 12.52 11.98 -12.34
CA LEU A 113 12.74 10.93 -11.35
C LEU A 113 14.23 10.70 -11.07
N GLU A 114 14.53 10.40 -9.82
CA GLU A 114 15.83 9.89 -9.39
C GLU A 114 15.80 8.37 -9.36
N TYR A 115 16.77 7.69 -9.98
CA TYR A 115 16.78 6.22 -10.08
C TYR A 115 17.89 5.59 -9.25
N GLU A 116 17.50 4.60 -8.45
CA GLU A 116 18.40 3.66 -7.81
C GLU A 116 18.25 2.28 -8.49
N ILE A 117 19.36 1.58 -8.73
CA ILE A 117 19.37 0.28 -9.39
C ILE A 117 19.82 -0.78 -8.40
N TYR A 118 19.01 -1.82 -8.27
CA TYR A 118 19.21 -2.94 -7.36
C TYR A 118 19.43 -4.24 -8.13
N ASN A 119 20.21 -5.14 -7.56
CA ASN A 119 20.19 -6.53 -7.98
C ASN A 119 18.94 -7.21 -7.41
N ALA A 120 18.21 -7.99 -8.21
CA ALA A 120 16.97 -8.61 -7.76
C ALA A 120 17.15 -9.53 -6.54
N LYS A 121 18.32 -10.16 -6.39
CA LYS A 121 18.62 -11.04 -5.24
C LYS A 121 18.91 -10.29 -3.94
N THR A 122 19.25 -9.00 -4.03
CA THR A 122 19.62 -8.17 -2.88
C THR A 122 18.68 -7.00 -2.67
N LEU A 123 17.60 -6.90 -3.46
CA LEU A 123 16.60 -5.86 -3.29
C LEU A 123 15.95 -6.06 -1.91
N PRO A 124 15.94 -5.03 -1.03
CA PRO A 124 15.19 -5.09 0.22
C PRO A 124 13.70 -5.33 -0.04
N HIS A 125 12.96 -5.72 1.01
CA HIS A 125 11.51 -5.79 0.90
C HIS A 125 10.96 -4.43 0.43
N LEU A 126 10.27 -4.43 -0.73
CA LEU A 126 9.95 -3.20 -1.47
C LEU A 126 9.09 -2.22 -0.64
N GLU A 127 8.19 -2.74 0.19
CA GLU A 127 7.37 -1.92 1.08
C GLU A 127 8.21 -1.24 2.16
N ASP A 128 9.17 -1.96 2.75
CA ASP A 128 10.04 -1.39 3.78
C ASP A 128 10.97 -0.34 3.17
N LEU A 129 11.45 -0.58 1.94
CA LEU A 129 12.21 0.39 1.16
C LEU A 129 11.39 1.65 0.87
N PHE A 130 10.13 1.50 0.47
CA PHE A 130 9.22 2.63 0.21
C PHE A 130 9.07 3.54 1.43
N PHE A 131 8.77 2.98 2.60
CA PHE A 131 8.59 3.77 3.81
C PHE A 131 9.90 4.39 4.32
N SER A 132 11.02 3.69 4.19
CA SER A 132 12.35 4.26 4.46
C SER A 132 12.64 5.47 3.56
N LYS A 133 12.36 5.35 2.26
CA LYS A 133 12.63 6.41 1.28
C LYS A 133 11.76 7.63 1.47
N ILE A 134 10.51 7.49 1.95
CA ILE A 134 9.69 8.64 2.35
C ILE A 134 10.41 9.51 3.40
N LYS A 135 11.13 8.91 4.35
CA LYS A 135 11.92 9.65 5.36
C LYS A 135 13.13 10.37 4.78
N GLU A 136 13.63 9.90 3.65
CA GLU A 136 14.66 10.56 2.84
C GLU A 136 14.08 11.61 1.88
N ASN A 137 12.78 11.92 1.99
CA ASN A 137 12.03 12.79 1.08
C ASN A 137 11.97 12.27 -0.37
N LEU A 138 11.90 10.95 -0.53
CA LEU A 138 11.77 10.28 -1.82
C LEU A 138 10.52 9.40 -1.85
N TYR A 139 9.65 9.63 -2.82
CA TYR A 139 8.44 8.86 -3.04
C TYR A 139 8.62 7.92 -4.22
N LEU A 140 8.48 6.61 -4.01
CA LEU A 140 8.55 5.63 -5.08
C LEU A 140 7.43 5.86 -6.08
N PHE A 141 7.80 6.08 -7.34
CA PHE A 141 6.87 6.42 -8.41
C PHE A 141 6.93 5.44 -9.58
N ASP A 142 8.05 4.75 -9.75
CA ASP A 142 8.30 3.89 -10.90
C ASP A 142 9.15 2.67 -10.52
N ILE A 143 8.88 1.53 -11.16
CA ILE A 143 9.65 0.29 -11.02
C ILE A 143 9.83 -0.31 -12.40
N GLN A 144 11.09 -0.49 -12.78
CA GLN A 144 11.47 -1.10 -14.05
C GLN A 144 12.36 -2.32 -13.80
N ILE A 145 12.22 -3.33 -14.64
CA ILE A 145 13.05 -4.53 -14.60
C ILE A 145 13.83 -4.65 -15.91
N SER A 146 15.06 -5.14 -15.83
CA SER A 146 15.87 -5.45 -17.02
C SER A 146 16.71 -6.71 -16.82
N ASP A 147 17.36 -7.12 -17.91
CA ASP A 147 18.32 -8.22 -17.91
C ASP A 147 17.70 -9.55 -17.45
N ILE A 148 16.51 -9.87 -17.96
CA ILE A 148 15.79 -11.11 -17.64
C ILE A 148 16.63 -12.32 -18.08
N PHE A 149 16.81 -13.26 -17.17
CA PHE A 149 17.48 -14.53 -17.43
C PHE A 149 16.64 -15.71 -16.90
N LEU A 150 16.95 -16.91 -17.37
CA LEU A 150 16.38 -18.15 -16.87
C LEU A 150 17.27 -18.67 -15.73
N ASN A 151 16.73 -18.83 -14.52
CA ASN A 151 17.50 -19.32 -13.37
C ASN A 151 17.57 -20.86 -13.32
N GLU A 152 18.24 -21.41 -12.31
CA GLU A 152 18.44 -22.86 -12.15
C GLU A 152 17.13 -23.65 -11.97
N ASN A 153 16.05 -22.99 -11.53
CA ASN A 153 14.72 -23.58 -11.38
C ASN A 153 13.87 -23.47 -12.65
N ASN A 154 14.42 -22.91 -13.73
CA ASN A 154 13.72 -22.57 -14.96
C ASN A 154 12.67 -21.45 -14.82
N ASP A 155 12.84 -20.56 -13.83
CA ASP A 155 12.01 -19.36 -13.69
C ASP A 155 12.67 -18.15 -14.36
N PHE A 156 11.83 -17.22 -14.80
CA PHE A 156 12.25 -15.93 -15.34
C PHE A 156 12.58 -14.99 -14.19
N GLU A 157 13.83 -14.55 -14.11
CA GLU A 157 14.30 -13.67 -13.05
C GLU A 157 14.96 -12.42 -13.66
N PRO A 158 14.58 -11.21 -13.24
CA PRO A 158 15.32 -10.01 -13.62
C PRO A 158 16.66 -9.99 -12.90
N ARG A 159 17.73 -9.53 -13.56
CA ARG A 159 18.99 -9.27 -12.84
C ARG A 159 18.98 -7.90 -12.18
N SER A 160 18.35 -6.93 -12.83
CA SER A 160 18.37 -5.52 -12.43
C SER A 160 16.95 -5.02 -12.22
N ILE A 161 16.72 -4.33 -11.11
CA ILE A 161 15.47 -3.64 -10.80
C ILE A 161 15.81 -2.17 -10.55
N ALA A 162 15.30 -1.28 -11.38
CA ALA A 162 15.44 0.16 -11.21
C ALA A 162 14.20 0.72 -10.52
N ILE A 163 14.40 1.48 -9.46
CA ILE A 163 13.34 2.15 -8.71
C ILE A 163 13.49 3.65 -8.93
N GLY A 164 12.45 4.26 -9.48
CA GLY A 164 12.37 5.69 -9.73
C GLY A 164 11.61 6.40 -8.61
N TYR A 165 12.22 7.45 -8.07
CA TYR A 165 11.68 8.25 -6.98
C TYR A 165 11.41 9.69 -7.40
N LYS A 166 10.32 10.27 -6.87
CA LYS A 166 10.09 11.72 -6.88
C LYS A 166 10.52 12.33 -5.56
N SER A 167 11.22 13.46 -5.63
CA SER A 167 11.50 14.24 -4.43
C SER A 167 10.20 14.82 -3.86
N LEU A 168 10.02 14.71 -2.56
CA LEU A 168 8.94 15.40 -1.85
C LEU A 168 9.22 16.91 -1.85
N LEU A 169 8.15 17.70 -1.82
CA LEU A 169 8.18 19.15 -1.70
C LEU A 169 7.77 19.52 -0.27
N PRO A 170 8.71 19.73 0.67
CA PRO A 170 8.36 20.13 2.03
C PRO A 170 7.60 21.46 2.01
N LEU A 171 6.59 21.57 2.87
CA LEU A 171 5.96 22.85 3.15
C LEU A 171 6.80 23.63 4.17
N GLU A 172 6.63 24.95 4.19
CA GLU A 172 7.27 25.81 5.20
C GLU A 172 6.76 25.46 6.61
N GLU A 173 5.48 25.10 6.69
CA GLU A 173 4.81 24.71 7.92
C GLU A 173 5.22 23.31 8.38
N LYS A 174 5.46 23.17 9.68
CA LYS A 174 5.56 21.87 10.32
C LYS A 174 4.18 21.28 10.53
N ILE A 175 3.90 20.15 9.88
CA ILE A 175 2.60 19.49 9.93
C ILE A 175 2.77 18.10 10.53
N SER A 176 2.07 17.84 11.64
CA SER A 176 1.93 16.49 12.20
C SER A 176 0.75 15.78 11.54
N LEU A 177 0.99 14.58 11.02
CA LEU A 177 -0.08 13.64 10.68
C LEU A 177 -0.44 12.85 11.94
N LEU A 178 -1.66 13.01 12.44
CA LEU A 178 -2.15 12.33 13.64
C LEU A 178 -3.22 11.29 13.28
N ILE A 179 -2.88 10.02 13.46
CA ILE A 179 -3.78 8.88 13.20
C ILE A 179 -4.28 8.34 14.53
N LYS A 180 -5.59 8.41 14.77
CA LYS A 180 -6.20 7.97 16.04
C LYS A 180 -6.72 6.54 15.91
N THR A 181 -6.40 5.69 16.89
CA THR A 181 -6.84 4.29 16.93
C THR A 181 -7.24 3.86 18.34
N CYS A 182 -7.97 2.75 18.43
CA CYS A 182 -8.30 2.08 19.67
C CYS A 182 -8.23 0.55 19.52
N ALA A 183 -8.35 -0.18 20.62
CA ALA A 183 -8.21 -1.64 20.67
C ALA A 183 -9.10 -2.40 19.66
N GLN A 184 -10.20 -1.83 19.20
CA GLN A 184 -11.08 -2.45 18.19
C GLN A 184 -10.47 -2.52 16.78
N ASP A 185 -9.51 -1.66 16.45
CA ASP A 185 -8.95 -1.58 15.09
C ASP A 185 -7.91 -2.67 14.81
N VAL A 186 -7.58 -3.50 15.82
CA VAL A 186 -6.44 -4.44 15.81
C VAL A 186 -6.38 -5.37 14.59
N GLN A 187 -7.52 -5.69 13.97
CA GLN A 187 -7.55 -6.58 12.81
C GLN A 187 -7.07 -5.93 11.51
N THR A 188 -7.17 -4.61 11.39
CA THR A 188 -6.95 -3.89 10.12
C THR A 188 -5.96 -2.74 10.25
N ILE A 189 -5.55 -2.40 11.48
CA ILE A 189 -4.74 -1.23 11.79
C ILE A 189 -3.41 -1.16 11.03
N GLU A 190 -2.74 -2.29 10.80
CA GLU A 190 -1.47 -2.31 10.04
C GLU A 190 -1.68 -1.81 8.61
N ALA A 191 -2.64 -2.40 7.89
CA ALA A 191 -2.96 -2.05 6.52
C ALA A 191 -3.49 -0.61 6.42
N ASN A 192 -4.32 -0.21 7.38
CA ASN A 192 -4.90 1.12 7.46
C ASN A 192 -3.85 2.22 7.64
N ILE A 193 -2.90 2.05 8.57
CA ILE A 193 -1.83 3.05 8.77
C ILE A 193 -0.94 3.11 7.52
N LYS A 194 -0.54 1.96 6.97
CA LYS A 194 0.26 1.92 5.72
C LYS A 194 -0.44 2.63 4.57
N HIS A 195 -1.75 2.41 4.42
CA HIS A 195 -2.59 3.09 3.45
C HIS A 195 -2.58 4.61 3.63
N ILE A 196 -2.88 5.09 4.84
CA ILE A 196 -2.92 6.52 5.16
C ILE A 196 -1.56 7.17 4.85
N VAL A 197 -0.47 6.59 5.33
CA VAL A 197 0.88 7.15 5.12
C VAL A 197 1.23 7.16 3.64
N ARG A 198 0.96 6.07 2.90
CA ARG A 198 1.22 5.98 1.46
C ARG A 198 0.46 7.02 0.65
N GLN A 199 -0.83 7.21 0.95
CA GLN A 199 -1.72 8.10 0.19
C GLN A 199 -1.51 9.59 0.49
N LEU A 200 -0.99 9.94 1.67
CA LEU A 200 -0.86 11.33 2.10
C LEU A 200 0.57 11.89 2.04
N SER A 201 1.61 11.05 1.99
CA SER A 201 3.01 11.50 2.06
C SER A 201 3.56 12.08 0.75
N TYR A 202 2.71 12.39 -0.24
CA TYR A 202 3.08 13.04 -1.49
C TYR A 202 1.97 14.00 -1.97
N PRO A 203 2.29 15.18 -2.52
CA PRO A 203 3.63 15.68 -2.85
C PRO A 203 4.40 16.26 -1.67
N ASN A 204 3.74 16.51 -0.53
CA ASN A 204 4.36 17.15 0.63
C ASN A 204 4.68 16.12 1.71
N SER A 205 5.85 16.25 2.34
CA SER A 205 6.22 15.47 3.51
C SER A 205 5.55 15.99 4.77
N PHE A 206 5.33 15.08 5.73
CA PHE A 206 4.94 15.44 7.09
C PHE A 206 6.19 15.67 7.94
N TYR A 207 6.09 16.60 8.90
CA TYR A 207 7.13 16.80 9.91
C TYR A 207 7.23 15.58 10.83
N GLU A 208 6.10 14.98 11.15
CA GLU A 208 6.01 13.70 11.85
C GLU A 208 4.70 12.98 11.51
N VAL A 209 4.74 11.65 11.57
CA VAL A 209 3.60 10.75 11.53
C VAL A 209 3.45 10.12 12.90
N VAL A 210 2.33 10.40 13.57
CA VAL A 210 2.06 10.02 14.95
C VAL A 210 0.79 9.19 15.03
N VAL A 211 0.88 8.05 15.71
CA VAL A 211 -0.29 7.22 16.03
C VAL A 211 -0.71 7.45 17.48
N SER A 212 -1.96 7.80 17.73
CA SER A 212 -2.51 7.92 19.08
C SER A 212 -3.39 6.72 19.42
N ILE A 213 -3.13 6.10 20.56
CA ILE A 213 -3.83 4.90 21.04
C ILE A 213 -4.70 5.27 22.26
N ASP A 214 -6.02 5.15 22.10
CA ASP A 214 -6.94 5.16 23.24
C ASP A 214 -6.84 3.82 23.99
N THR A 215 -6.64 3.89 25.31
CA THR A 215 -6.43 2.73 26.19
C THR A 215 -7.72 2.03 26.61
N LYS A 216 -8.89 2.51 26.18
CA LYS A 216 -10.17 1.85 26.42
C LYS A 216 -10.23 0.49 25.71
N GLN A 217 -10.63 -0.55 26.46
CA GLN A 217 -10.66 -1.94 25.98
C GLN A 217 -12.07 -2.50 25.73
N GLY A 218 -13.13 -1.82 26.17
CA GLY A 218 -14.51 -2.31 26.04
C GLY A 218 -15.54 -1.21 26.28
N ASP A 219 -16.84 -1.53 26.10
CA ASP A 219 -17.97 -0.59 26.21
C ASP A 219 -17.75 0.67 25.36
N PHE A 220 -17.49 0.48 24.07
CA PHE A 220 -17.33 1.58 23.14
C PHE A 220 -18.70 2.08 22.67
N ALA A 221 -18.84 3.39 22.41
CA ALA A 221 -20.10 3.96 21.88
C ALA A 221 -20.63 3.27 20.61
N ARG A 222 -19.72 2.61 19.89
CA ARG A 222 -19.89 2.10 18.54
C ARG A 222 -19.09 0.82 18.36
N GLN A 223 -19.29 -0.15 19.26
CA GLN A 223 -18.58 -1.43 19.21
C GLN A 223 -18.91 -2.20 17.92
N PHE A 224 -17.87 -2.63 17.20
CA PHE A 224 -18.00 -3.40 15.96
C PHE A 224 -17.23 -4.74 15.99
N THR A 225 -16.46 -4.99 17.05
CA THR A 225 -15.76 -6.25 17.28
C THR A 225 -15.75 -6.59 18.76
N ASP A 226 -15.87 -7.87 19.07
CA ASP A 226 -15.67 -8.42 20.42
C ASP A 226 -14.21 -8.85 20.65
N ASN A 227 -13.38 -8.78 19.60
CA ASN A 227 -11.97 -9.17 19.62
C ASN A 227 -11.04 -7.96 19.78
N ALA A 228 -11.45 -6.94 20.55
CA ALA A 228 -10.59 -5.80 20.84
C ALA A 228 -9.35 -6.28 21.61
N ASP A 229 -8.16 -5.89 21.17
CA ASP A 229 -6.90 -6.33 21.79
C ASP A 229 -5.89 -5.18 21.79
N LEU A 230 -5.78 -4.51 22.94
CA LEU A 230 -4.89 -3.38 23.11
C LEU A 230 -3.41 -3.78 23.03
N LYS A 231 -3.04 -4.95 23.55
CA LYS A 231 -1.63 -5.39 23.56
C LYS A 231 -1.18 -5.66 22.14
N LYS A 232 -1.96 -6.45 21.39
CA LYS A 232 -1.64 -6.73 19.99
C LYS A 232 -1.67 -5.48 19.11
N LEU A 233 -2.57 -4.53 19.39
CA LEU A 233 -2.56 -3.22 18.73
C LEU A 233 -1.22 -2.49 18.97
N ILE A 234 -0.74 -2.44 20.21
CA ILE A 234 0.55 -1.82 20.55
C ILE A 234 1.69 -2.53 19.84
N ASP A 235 1.74 -3.86 19.88
CA ASP A 235 2.78 -4.66 19.20
C ASP A 235 2.85 -4.35 17.68
N ILE A 236 1.69 -4.18 17.03
CA ILE A 236 1.61 -3.79 15.61
C ILE A 236 2.16 -2.38 15.39
N VAL A 237 1.76 -1.41 16.23
CA VAL A 237 2.19 -0.01 16.11
C VAL A 237 3.69 0.14 16.37
N GLU A 238 4.26 -0.61 17.32
CA GLU A 238 5.71 -0.67 17.56
C GLU A 238 6.46 -1.21 16.34
N ASN A 239 5.95 -2.26 15.69
CA ASN A 239 6.54 -2.79 14.46
C ASN A 239 6.49 -1.76 13.32
N LEU A 240 5.38 -1.03 13.16
CA LEU A 240 5.27 0.05 12.18
C LEU A 240 6.28 1.18 12.43
N GLN A 241 6.60 1.48 13.68
CA GLN A 241 7.66 2.43 14.03
C GLN A 241 9.04 1.89 13.64
N GLN A 242 9.34 0.64 13.96
CA GLN A 242 10.61 -0.01 13.61
C GLN A 242 10.83 -0.08 12.09
N LYS A 243 9.75 -0.22 11.31
CA LYS A 243 9.75 -0.19 9.84
C LYS A 243 9.70 1.21 9.22
N HIS A 244 9.82 2.26 10.03
CA HIS A 244 9.78 3.66 9.59
C HIS A 244 8.49 4.10 8.88
N VAL A 245 7.39 3.35 9.04
CA VAL A 245 6.06 3.74 8.54
C VAL A 245 5.53 4.95 9.31
N ILE A 246 5.77 4.96 10.63
CA ILE A 246 5.43 6.05 11.53
C ILE A 246 6.68 6.50 12.29
N ASP A 247 6.70 7.73 12.78
CA ASP A 247 7.85 8.25 13.55
C ASP A 247 7.75 7.85 15.02
N ARG A 248 6.53 7.92 15.58
CA ARG A 248 6.25 7.58 16.98
C ARG A 248 4.77 7.34 17.21
N PHE A 249 4.47 6.86 18.41
CA PHE A 249 3.10 6.72 18.88
C PHE A 249 2.93 7.28 20.29
N ILE A 250 1.69 7.55 20.67
CA ILE A 250 1.28 8.08 21.96
C ILE A 250 0.24 7.12 22.53
N ILE A 251 0.54 6.54 23.69
CA ILE A 251 -0.47 5.84 24.50
C ILE A 251 -1.10 6.86 25.42
N TYR A 252 -2.43 6.92 25.46
CA TYR A 252 -3.12 7.85 26.36
C TYR A 252 -2.87 7.49 27.82
N ASP A 253 -2.35 8.45 28.57
CA ASP A 253 -2.14 8.36 30.02
C ASP A 253 -3.41 8.80 30.75
N ALA A 254 -4.04 7.87 31.48
CA ALA A 254 -5.27 8.15 32.20
C ALA A 254 -5.08 9.14 33.37
N ASP A 255 -3.87 9.25 33.93
CA ASP A 255 -3.58 10.18 35.03
C ASP A 255 -3.62 11.64 34.56
N GLU A 256 -3.43 11.88 33.27
CA GLU A 256 -3.49 13.20 32.63
C GLU A 256 -4.92 13.69 32.37
N THR A 257 -5.95 12.87 32.65
CA THR A 257 -7.35 13.18 32.34
C THR A 257 -7.84 14.46 33.03
N ILE A 258 -7.56 14.59 34.34
CA ILE A 258 -8.02 15.75 35.10
C ILE A 258 -7.34 17.03 34.61
N ARG A 259 -6.03 16.97 34.32
CA ARG A 259 -5.28 18.12 33.77
C ARG A 259 -5.85 18.51 32.41
N THR A 260 -5.98 17.55 31.50
CA THR A 260 -6.49 17.76 30.14
C THR A 260 -7.88 18.40 30.17
N ASN A 261 -8.82 17.84 30.94
CA ASN A 261 -10.17 18.39 31.05
C ASN A 261 -10.19 19.79 31.69
N LYS A 262 -9.30 20.04 32.66
CA LYS A 262 -9.19 21.34 33.31
C LYS A 262 -8.65 22.40 32.35
N GLU A 263 -7.63 22.09 31.56
CA GLU A 263 -7.07 23.04 30.60
C GLU A 263 -8.01 23.31 29.43
N TRP A 264 -8.67 22.28 28.91
CA TRP A 264 -9.53 22.41 27.74
C TRP A 264 -10.92 22.94 28.02
N PHE A 265 -11.51 22.65 29.18
CA PHE A 265 -12.90 23.00 29.49
C PHE A 265 -13.07 23.79 30.79
N ASN A 266 -11.98 24.04 31.53
CA ASN A 266 -12.03 24.59 32.89
C ASN A 266 -12.75 23.67 33.91
N ILE A 267 -12.93 22.39 33.60
CA ILE A 267 -13.68 21.40 34.40
C ILE A 267 -12.73 20.39 35.03
N LYS A 268 -12.86 20.13 36.33
CA LYS A 268 -12.13 19.06 37.01
C LYS A 268 -12.96 17.78 37.01
N THR A 269 -12.65 16.84 36.12
CA THR A 269 -13.27 15.52 36.09
C THR A 269 -12.26 14.47 35.59
N SER A 270 -12.32 13.26 36.15
CA SER A 270 -11.54 12.09 35.72
C SER A 270 -12.21 11.29 34.59
N GLN A 271 -13.36 11.76 34.10
CA GLN A 271 -14.04 11.12 32.96
C GLN A 271 -13.30 11.42 31.66
N THR A 272 -12.97 10.37 30.90
CA THR A 272 -12.24 10.44 29.62
C THR A 272 -13.16 10.58 28.40
N HIS A 273 -14.46 10.30 28.59
CA HIS A 273 -15.48 10.23 27.54
C HIS A 273 -16.69 11.12 27.86
N SER A 274 -17.45 11.47 26.83
CA SER A 274 -18.72 12.20 26.97
C SER A 274 -19.84 11.35 27.60
N THR A 275 -20.97 11.99 27.90
CA THR A 275 -22.23 11.29 28.25
C THR A 275 -22.70 10.30 27.18
N THR A 276 -22.39 10.57 25.91
CA THR A 276 -22.64 9.66 24.76
C THR A 276 -21.49 8.70 24.50
N ASN A 277 -20.57 8.55 25.46
CA ASN A 277 -19.47 7.59 25.44
C ASN A 277 -18.46 7.79 24.27
N ILE A 278 -18.34 9.01 23.76
CA ILE A 278 -17.37 9.39 22.73
C ILE A 278 -16.07 9.83 23.40
N PRO A 279 -14.88 9.38 22.93
CA PRO A 279 -13.60 9.78 23.52
C PRO A 279 -13.37 11.28 23.41
N ILE A 280 -12.89 11.88 24.51
CA ILE A 280 -12.57 13.32 24.58
C ILE A 280 -11.09 13.49 24.94
N SER A 281 -10.72 13.08 26.15
CA SER A 281 -9.44 13.46 26.74
C SER A 281 -8.27 12.81 26.01
N SER A 282 -8.45 11.59 25.48
CA SER A 282 -7.44 10.90 24.66
C SER A 282 -7.08 11.67 23.39
N GLN A 283 -8.08 12.22 22.70
CA GLN A 283 -7.86 12.99 21.47
C GLN A 283 -7.20 14.34 21.76
N LEU A 284 -7.66 15.05 22.79
CA LEU A 284 -7.11 16.35 23.18
C LEU A 284 -5.67 16.23 23.68
N TYR A 285 -5.37 15.19 24.46
CA TYR A 285 -4.02 14.84 24.87
C TYR A 285 -3.11 14.60 23.66
N ALA A 286 -3.59 13.86 22.65
CA ALA A 286 -2.83 13.64 21.42
C ALA A 286 -2.55 14.96 20.67
N PHE A 287 -3.51 15.89 20.60
CA PHE A 287 -3.30 17.22 20.01
C PHE A 287 -2.20 18.00 20.73
N GLU A 288 -2.14 17.92 22.07
CA GLU A 288 -1.08 18.56 22.87
C GLU A 288 0.30 17.99 22.55
N LYS A 289 0.39 16.68 22.32
CA LYS A 289 1.65 15.95 22.11
C LYS A 289 2.19 16.04 20.68
N CYS A 290 1.42 16.44 19.68
CA CYS A 290 1.94 16.71 18.33
C CYS A 290 2.94 17.88 18.35
N GLU A 291 4.03 17.81 17.61
CA GLU A 291 5.08 18.82 17.54
C GLU A 291 4.88 19.87 16.43
N GLY A 292 4.05 19.54 15.42
CA GLY A 292 3.74 20.43 14.30
C GLY A 292 3.00 21.70 14.72
N ASP A 293 3.21 22.76 13.95
CA ASP A 293 2.42 23.99 14.06
C ASP A 293 0.97 23.75 13.59
N TYR A 294 0.80 22.82 12.64
CA TYR A 294 -0.49 22.32 12.18
C TYR A 294 -0.60 20.82 12.47
N VAL A 295 -1.83 20.36 12.67
CA VAL A 295 -2.15 18.94 12.85
C VAL A 295 -3.22 18.54 11.85
N LEU A 296 -2.90 17.58 10.99
CA LEU A 296 -3.88 16.86 10.18
C LEU A 296 -4.29 15.61 10.96
N GLN A 297 -5.46 15.64 11.57
CA GLN A 297 -5.96 14.55 12.41
C GLN A 297 -6.97 13.69 11.66
N MET A 298 -6.94 12.38 11.87
CA MET A 298 -7.92 11.46 11.31
C MET A 298 -8.15 10.20 12.15
N ASP A 299 -9.28 9.54 11.91
CA ASP A 299 -9.53 8.19 12.40
C ASP A 299 -8.69 7.19 11.59
N SER A 300 -8.25 6.09 12.21
CA SER A 300 -7.42 5.07 11.55
C SER A 300 -8.13 4.35 10.40
N ASP A 301 -9.44 4.44 10.31
CA ASP A 301 -10.26 3.70 9.35
C ASP A 301 -10.72 4.52 8.15
N VAL A 302 -10.21 5.74 7.98
CA VAL A 302 -10.50 6.52 6.77
C VAL A 302 -9.85 5.89 5.55
N LEU A 303 -10.59 5.82 4.45
CA LEU A 303 -10.08 5.47 3.14
C LEU A 303 -9.79 6.73 2.35
N ILE A 304 -8.57 6.86 1.86
CA ILE A 304 -8.09 8.03 1.14
C ILE A 304 -7.90 7.66 -0.32
N GLY A 305 -8.55 8.41 -1.20
CA GLY A 305 -8.36 8.30 -2.63
C GLY A 305 -7.66 9.54 -3.20
N ARG A 306 -6.76 9.29 -4.15
CA ARG A 306 -5.97 10.31 -4.85
C ARG A 306 -6.15 10.14 -6.36
N LEU A 307 -7.07 10.89 -6.96
CA LEU A 307 -7.23 10.92 -8.43
C LEU A 307 -6.03 11.59 -9.12
N ASP A 308 -5.34 12.47 -8.39
CA ASP A 308 -4.07 13.07 -8.79
C ASP A 308 -3.15 13.12 -7.57
N ILE A 309 -2.12 12.28 -7.60
CA ILE A 309 -1.14 12.19 -6.52
C ILE A 309 -0.33 13.49 -6.38
N ASN A 310 -0.23 14.33 -7.42
CA ASN A 310 0.49 15.62 -7.36
C ASN A 310 -0.31 16.75 -6.70
N HIS A 311 -1.58 16.54 -6.37
CA HIS A 311 -2.40 17.56 -5.70
C HIS A 311 -1.90 17.84 -4.27
N SER A 312 -1.41 19.05 -4.03
CA SER A 312 -0.95 19.52 -2.71
C SER A 312 -2.12 19.95 -1.82
N PHE A 313 -2.88 18.97 -1.33
CA PHE A 313 -4.06 19.22 -0.48
C PHE A 313 -3.74 19.97 0.83
N LEU A 314 -2.53 19.79 1.39
CA LEU A 314 -2.09 20.50 2.59
C LEU A 314 -1.93 22.00 2.33
N ALA A 315 -1.36 22.37 1.19
CA ALA A 315 -1.19 23.77 0.83
C ALA A 315 -2.54 24.48 0.68
N ASP A 316 -3.53 23.81 0.07
CA ASP A 316 -4.89 24.34 -0.06
C ASP A 316 -5.52 24.61 1.32
N MET A 317 -5.50 23.61 2.22
CA MET A 317 -6.09 23.73 3.56
C MET A 317 -5.38 24.79 4.42
N ILE A 318 -4.05 24.81 4.42
CA ILE A 318 -3.25 25.80 5.16
C ILE A 318 -3.50 27.21 4.62
N SER A 319 -3.62 27.34 3.29
CA SER A 319 -3.90 28.63 2.67
C SER A 319 -5.20 29.24 3.21
N GLU A 320 -6.24 28.45 3.44
CA GLU A 320 -7.50 28.96 3.98
C GLU A 320 -7.39 29.36 5.45
N VAL A 321 -6.65 28.59 6.27
CA VAL A 321 -6.36 28.95 7.65
C VAL A 321 -5.58 30.27 7.74
N LYS A 322 -4.63 30.50 6.82
CA LYS A 322 -3.86 31.75 6.75
C LYS A 322 -4.69 32.94 6.26
N LYS A 323 -5.50 32.75 5.21
CA LYS A 323 -6.34 33.82 4.63
C LYS A 323 -7.37 34.35 5.63
N ASN A 324 -7.91 33.48 6.49
CA ASN A 324 -8.94 33.86 7.44
C ASN A 324 -8.57 33.47 8.87
N LYS A 325 -8.25 34.48 9.70
CA LYS A 325 -7.89 34.33 11.11
C LYS A 325 -8.98 33.69 11.99
N ASN A 326 -10.24 33.69 11.52
CA ASN A 326 -11.37 33.11 12.25
C ASN A 326 -11.56 31.62 11.95
N VAL A 327 -10.85 31.05 10.96
CA VAL A 327 -10.91 29.60 10.67
C VAL A 327 -10.11 28.87 11.74
N LEU A 328 -10.77 27.96 12.47
CA LEU A 328 -10.14 27.08 13.47
C LEU A 328 -9.92 25.67 12.94
N PHE A 329 -10.73 25.22 11.97
CA PHE A 329 -10.68 23.86 11.45
C PHE A 329 -11.04 23.83 9.97
N VAL A 330 -10.33 23.00 9.21
CA VAL A 330 -10.62 22.75 7.79
C VAL A 330 -10.89 21.26 7.63
N GLY A 331 -12.10 20.90 7.25
CA GLY A 331 -12.44 19.50 6.94
C GLY A 331 -11.80 19.06 5.63
N PHE A 332 -11.28 17.82 5.60
CA PHE A 332 -10.79 17.23 4.37
C PHE A 332 -11.94 16.98 3.39
N ASN A 333 -11.63 17.00 2.10
CA ASN A 333 -12.65 16.86 1.07
C ASN A 333 -13.22 15.44 1.02
N ILE A 334 -14.50 15.32 0.67
CA ILE A 334 -15.14 14.02 0.37
C ILE A 334 -15.17 13.80 -1.14
N TYR A 335 -15.52 12.59 -1.58
CA TYR A 335 -15.57 12.29 -3.01
C TYR A 335 -16.68 13.12 -3.68
N ASN A 336 -16.30 13.98 -4.63
CA ASN A 336 -17.22 14.88 -5.31
C ASN A 336 -16.99 14.83 -6.81
N LYS A 337 -18.07 15.05 -7.57
CA LYS A 337 -18.02 15.15 -9.03
C LYS A 337 -17.15 16.32 -9.52
N GLU A 338 -17.19 17.42 -8.76
CA GLU A 338 -16.52 18.68 -9.06
C GLU A 338 -15.84 19.22 -7.78
N SER A 339 -14.74 19.97 -7.97
CA SER A 339 -14.08 20.69 -6.89
C SER A 339 -15.03 21.74 -6.31
N LYS A 340 -14.96 21.95 -4.99
CA LYS A 340 -15.80 22.93 -4.29
C LYS A 340 -14.91 24.00 -3.69
N ALA A 341 -15.25 25.27 -3.93
CA ALA A 341 -14.64 26.35 -3.15
C ALA A 341 -14.88 26.10 -1.66
N TYR A 342 -13.95 26.53 -0.81
CA TYR A 342 -14.15 26.44 0.63
C TYR A 342 -15.33 27.31 1.07
N PHE A 343 -16.13 26.81 2.01
CA PHE A 343 -17.35 27.45 2.49
C PHE A 343 -17.63 27.11 3.96
N GLY A 344 -18.59 27.81 4.56
CA GLY A 344 -18.89 27.72 5.99
C GLY A 344 -18.19 28.77 6.84
N PHE A 345 -17.93 29.96 6.30
CA PHE A 345 -17.28 31.05 7.03
C PHE A 345 -18.20 31.80 8.00
N GLU A 346 -19.51 31.64 7.86
CA GLU A 346 -20.52 32.39 8.59
C GLU A 346 -21.15 31.56 9.72
N ASN A 347 -21.64 32.22 10.77
CA ASN A 347 -22.44 31.62 11.85
C ASN A 347 -21.82 30.38 12.52
N GLY A 348 -20.51 30.40 12.77
CA GLY A 348 -19.81 29.26 13.35
C GLY A 348 -19.38 28.18 12.35
N GLY A 349 -19.88 28.24 11.11
CA GLY A 349 -19.57 27.27 10.07
C GLY A 349 -20.05 25.86 10.38
N PHE A 350 -19.21 24.89 10.01
CA PHE A 350 -19.45 23.48 10.28
C PHE A 350 -18.98 23.08 11.69
N VAL A 351 -19.55 21.97 12.17
CA VAL A 351 -18.91 21.17 13.22
C VAL A 351 -17.49 20.79 12.72
N PRO A 352 -16.44 20.90 13.55
CA PRO A 352 -15.11 20.42 13.20
C PRO A 352 -15.15 18.98 12.66
N GLU A 353 -14.47 18.72 11.53
CA GLU A 353 -14.48 17.40 10.93
C GLU A 353 -13.57 16.46 11.73
N VAL A 354 -14.19 15.59 12.53
CA VAL A 354 -13.49 14.71 13.46
C VAL A 354 -12.81 13.53 12.79
N ARG A 355 -13.30 13.11 11.62
CA ARG A 355 -12.77 11.93 10.92
C ARG A 355 -11.52 12.22 10.12
N MET A 356 -11.43 13.42 9.54
CA MET A 356 -10.27 13.88 8.80
C MET A 356 -10.28 15.41 8.65
N GLY A 357 -9.38 16.12 9.32
CA GLY A 357 -9.29 17.56 9.17
C GLY A 357 -8.04 18.19 9.76
N LEU A 358 -7.77 19.41 9.31
CA LEU A 358 -6.58 20.18 9.64
C LEU A 358 -6.92 21.33 10.59
N PHE A 359 -6.04 21.62 11.53
CA PHE A 359 -6.10 22.84 12.34
C PHE A 359 -4.71 23.42 12.62
N ASP A 360 -4.67 24.73 12.84
CA ASP A 360 -3.52 25.43 13.44
C ASP A 360 -3.56 25.21 14.96
N LYS A 361 -2.52 24.57 15.49
CA LYS A 361 -2.44 24.16 16.89
C LYS A 361 -2.44 25.36 17.84
N ARG A 362 -1.67 26.41 17.55
CA ARG A 362 -1.59 27.59 18.41
C ARG A 362 -2.92 28.32 18.43
N ARG A 363 -3.56 28.47 17.28
CA ARG A 363 -4.87 29.13 17.16
C ARG A 363 -5.95 28.35 17.91
N LEU A 364 -6.02 27.04 17.73
CA LEU A 364 -6.98 26.20 18.45
C LEU A 364 -6.76 26.28 19.97
N PHE A 365 -5.51 26.32 20.43
CA PHE A 365 -5.22 26.33 21.87
C PHE A 365 -5.51 27.68 22.51
N SER A 366 -5.47 28.76 21.71
CA SER A 366 -5.73 30.12 22.17
C SER A 366 -7.20 30.40 22.51
N VAL A 367 -8.14 29.58 21.98
CA VAL A 367 -9.57 29.73 22.24
C VAL A 367 -10.07 28.90 23.44
N ARG A 368 -9.17 28.22 24.15
CA ARG A 368 -9.50 27.53 25.40
C ARG A 368 -9.76 28.54 26.54
N PRO A 369 -10.57 28.19 27.55
CA PRO A 369 -11.33 26.95 27.69
C PRO A 369 -12.58 26.93 26.79
N LEU A 370 -12.87 25.77 26.22
CA LEU A 370 -14.07 25.52 25.43
C LEU A 370 -15.29 25.36 26.36
N PRO A 371 -16.48 25.82 25.95
CA PRO A 371 -17.69 25.72 26.75
C PRO A 371 -18.13 24.27 26.88
N ASN A 372 -18.26 23.80 28.12
CA ASN A 372 -18.80 22.48 28.44
C ASN A 372 -19.39 22.49 29.86
N SER A 373 -20.07 21.43 30.22
CA SER A 373 -20.65 21.18 31.54
C SER A 373 -20.57 19.70 31.85
N VAL A 374 -20.83 19.31 33.11
CA VAL A 374 -20.90 17.91 33.50
C VAL A 374 -22.32 17.49 33.86
N ASP A 375 -22.63 16.20 33.71
CA ASP A 375 -23.84 15.59 34.27
C ASP A 375 -23.65 15.20 35.77
N GLU A 376 -24.66 14.53 36.32
CA GLU A 376 -24.64 13.99 37.69
C GLU A 376 -23.53 12.97 37.97
N ASN A 377 -22.99 12.33 36.93
CA ASN A 377 -21.89 11.36 36.99
C ASN A 377 -20.53 12.01 36.67
N LEU A 378 -20.45 13.34 36.65
CA LEU A 378 -19.28 14.12 36.30
C LEU A 378 -18.78 13.92 34.85
N LYS A 379 -19.60 13.34 33.97
CA LYS A 379 -19.27 13.17 32.54
C LYS A 379 -19.52 14.46 31.79
N LEU A 380 -18.61 14.80 30.87
CA LEU A 380 -18.76 15.97 30.00
C LEU A 380 -19.99 15.81 29.10
N GLN A 381 -20.85 16.81 29.07
CA GLN A 381 -22.09 16.79 28.29
C GLN A 381 -21.82 16.90 26.79
N LEU A 382 -20.85 17.74 26.41
CA LEU A 382 -20.44 17.93 25.03
C LEU A 382 -19.12 17.20 24.75
N THR A 383 -18.97 16.70 23.53
CA THR A 383 -17.67 16.32 22.98
C THR A 383 -16.83 17.56 22.70
N TRP A 384 -15.50 17.40 22.55
CA TRP A 384 -14.62 18.55 22.30
C TRP A 384 -15.02 19.35 21.04
N TYR A 385 -15.44 18.66 19.97
CA TYR A 385 -15.83 19.29 18.71
C TYR A 385 -17.18 20.00 18.79
N ARG A 386 -18.09 19.55 19.67
CA ARG A 386 -19.36 20.25 19.94
C ARG A 386 -19.15 21.45 20.86
N SER A 387 -18.25 21.35 21.83
CA SER A 387 -17.79 22.50 22.60
C SER A 387 -17.13 23.55 21.71
N LEU A 388 -16.30 23.13 20.75
CA LEU A 388 -15.67 24.03 19.78
C LEU A 388 -16.72 24.68 18.86
N GLU A 389 -17.66 23.91 18.31
CA GLU A 389 -18.77 24.44 17.50
C GLU A 389 -19.57 25.52 18.25
N LYS A 390 -19.88 25.28 19.53
CA LYS A 390 -20.58 26.26 20.36
C LYS A 390 -19.75 27.55 20.49
N LEU A 391 -18.47 27.44 20.82
CA LEU A 391 -17.56 28.60 20.89
C LEU A 391 -17.48 29.34 19.56
N GLN A 392 -17.46 28.62 18.44
CA GLN A 392 -17.41 29.20 17.10
C GLN A 392 -18.62 30.08 16.82
N LYS A 393 -19.81 29.59 17.15
CA LYS A 393 -21.08 30.33 17.03
C LYS A 393 -21.11 31.56 17.94
N ASP A 394 -20.59 31.44 19.16
CA ASP A 394 -20.66 32.51 20.15
C ASP A 394 -19.63 33.63 19.88
N ASN A 395 -18.46 33.30 19.31
CA ASN A 395 -17.30 34.21 19.22
C ASN A 395 -16.86 34.55 17.78
N GLY A 396 -17.60 34.13 16.75
CA GLY A 396 -17.32 34.49 15.36
C GLY A 396 -16.16 33.72 14.71
N PHE A 397 -15.75 32.59 15.29
CA PHE A 397 -14.85 31.63 14.66
C PHE A 397 -15.64 30.67 13.75
N CYS A 398 -14.97 29.88 12.91
CA CYS A 398 -15.65 28.93 12.03
C CYS A 398 -14.80 27.68 11.71
N SER A 399 -15.50 26.58 11.36
CA SER A 399 -14.89 25.46 10.64
C SER A 399 -15.42 25.43 9.22
N ILE A 400 -14.55 25.18 8.26
CA ILE A 400 -14.89 25.21 6.84
C ILE A 400 -14.73 23.84 6.20
N ARG A 401 -15.39 23.67 5.05
CA ARG A 401 -15.31 22.47 4.20
C ARG A 401 -15.20 22.89 2.74
N GLY A 402 -14.81 21.97 1.89
CA GLY A 402 -14.60 22.20 0.46
C GLY A 402 -13.29 21.55 0.02
N GLY A 403 -12.71 22.08 -1.03
CA GLY A 403 -11.43 21.62 -1.57
C GLY A 403 -11.57 20.97 -2.94
N ASP A 404 -10.40 20.61 -3.48
CA ASP A 404 -10.27 20.01 -4.80
C ASP A 404 -10.68 18.53 -4.78
N LYS A 405 -11.43 18.10 -5.80
CA LYS A 405 -11.91 16.70 -5.91
C LYS A 405 -10.80 15.67 -6.10
N ARG A 406 -9.58 16.10 -6.44
CA ARG A 406 -8.45 15.22 -6.73
C ARG A 406 -7.94 14.44 -5.51
N SER A 407 -8.25 14.91 -4.31
CA SER A 407 -7.99 14.20 -3.06
C SER A 407 -9.26 14.16 -2.24
N PHE A 408 -9.59 13.00 -1.68
CA PHE A 408 -10.79 12.83 -0.88
C PHE A 408 -10.63 11.72 0.16
N TYR A 409 -11.53 11.70 1.13
CA TYR A 409 -11.71 10.57 2.02
C TYR A 409 -13.11 9.98 1.95
N ILE A 410 -13.22 8.71 2.33
CA ILE A 410 -14.44 7.95 2.56
C ILE A 410 -14.30 7.31 3.94
N HIS A 411 -15.37 7.32 4.73
CA HIS A 411 -15.41 6.70 6.04
C HIS A 411 -16.31 5.46 6.02
N PRO A 412 -15.81 4.27 6.36
CA PRO A 412 -16.64 3.08 6.49
C PRO A 412 -17.63 3.14 7.65
N GLN A 413 -18.85 2.69 7.41
CA GLN A 413 -19.76 2.37 8.50
C GLN A 413 -19.29 1.11 9.24
N ASN A 414 -19.60 1.05 10.53
CA ASN A 414 -19.13 -0.02 11.42
C ASN A 414 -19.48 -1.44 10.97
N TYR A 415 -20.65 -1.66 10.36
CA TYR A 415 -21.04 -3.00 9.91
C TYR A 415 -20.09 -3.55 8.83
N ARG A 416 -19.45 -2.68 8.03
CA ARG A 416 -18.45 -3.07 7.01
C ARG A 416 -17.11 -3.48 7.61
N LYS A 417 -16.83 -3.06 8.86
CA LYS A 417 -15.58 -3.34 9.58
C LYS A 417 -15.58 -4.72 10.23
N THR A 418 -16.72 -5.40 10.26
CA THR A 418 -16.87 -6.73 10.88
C THR A 418 -16.12 -7.83 10.13
N ASN A 419 -15.79 -7.62 8.85
CA ASN A 419 -15.04 -8.56 8.03
C ASN A 419 -13.80 -7.87 7.44
N ALA A 420 -12.62 -8.18 7.98
CA ALA A 420 -11.36 -7.60 7.55
C ALA A 420 -11.07 -7.83 6.07
N TYR A 421 -11.39 -9.00 5.51
CA TYR A 421 -11.15 -9.27 4.08
C TYR A 421 -11.97 -8.34 3.18
N SER A 422 -13.25 -8.16 3.49
CA SER A 422 -14.13 -7.25 2.73
C SER A 422 -13.64 -5.81 2.85
N TRP A 423 -13.19 -5.41 4.04
CA TRP A 423 -12.64 -4.09 4.31
C TRP A 423 -11.38 -3.80 3.47
N ILE A 424 -10.41 -4.72 3.46
CA ILE A 424 -9.16 -4.53 2.72
C ILE A 424 -9.40 -4.49 1.20
N ASN A 425 -10.39 -5.23 0.68
CA ASN A 425 -10.77 -5.10 -0.73
C ASN A 425 -11.34 -3.72 -1.07
N ILE A 426 -12.20 -3.15 -0.20
CA ILE A 426 -12.72 -1.79 -0.42
C ILE A 426 -11.57 -0.78 -0.38
N LEU A 427 -10.66 -0.91 0.59
CA LEU A 427 -9.46 -0.08 0.70
C LEU A 427 -8.64 -0.11 -0.60
N ASP A 428 -8.34 -1.29 -1.11
CA ASP A 428 -7.60 -1.49 -2.37
C ASP A 428 -8.27 -0.79 -3.57
N ARG A 429 -9.61 -0.90 -3.69
CA ARG A 429 -10.36 -0.18 -4.75
C ARG A 429 -10.26 1.33 -4.60
N VAL A 430 -10.32 1.85 -3.38
CA VAL A 430 -10.16 3.28 -3.12
C VAL A 430 -8.75 3.76 -3.45
N GLU A 431 -7.71 2.99 -3.10
CA GLU A 431 -6.31 3.31 -3.43
C GLU A 431 -6.09 3.43 -4.93
N GLN A 432 -6.72 2.55 -5.71
CA GLN A 432 -6.61 2.52 -7.18
C GLN A 432 -7.54 3.54 -7.87
N GLY A 433 -8.36 4.28 -7.12
CA GLY A 433 -9.29 5.26 -7.67
C GLY A 433 -10.54 4.66 -8.33
N TYR A 434 -10.83 3.37 -8.10
CA TYR A 434 -12.05 2.72 -8.55
C TYR A 434 -13.20 3.04 -7.60
N ILE A 435 -13.81 4.21 -7.78
CA ILE A 435 -14.90 4.70 -6.93
C ILE A 435 -16.21 4.77 -7.73
N PRO A 436 -17.30 4.13 -7.27
CA PRO A 436 -18.57 4.18 -7.97
C PRO A 436 -19.25 5.55 -7.81
N ASN A 437 -20.04 5.94 -8.81
CA ASN A 437 -20.71 7.25 -8.85
C ASN A 437 -21.66 7.50 -7.67
N LEU A 438 -22.19 6.44 -7.05
CA LEU A 438 -23.04 6.52 -5.86
C LEU A 438 -22.32 7.05 -4.61
N GLN A 439 -20.99 7.14 -4.63
CA GLN A 439 -20.18 7.74 -3.56
C GLN A 439 -20.14 9.28 -3.64
N PHE A 440 -20.61 9.90 -4.74
CA PHE A 440 -20.55 11.35 -4.89
C PHE A 440 -21.35 12.09 -3.81
N GLY A 441 -20.68 13.00 -3.10
CA GLY A 441 -21.28 13.84 -2.07
C GLY A 441 -21.48 13.13 -0.74
N GLU A 442 -21.04 11.87 -0.64
CA GLU A 442 -21.25 11.00 0.51
C GLU A 442 -19.92 10.82 1.24
N PHE A 443 -19.94 11.00 2.56
CA PHE A 443 -18.76 10.74 3.39
C PHE A 443 -18.72 9.28 3.85
N ASP A 444 -19.87 8.64 4.03
CA ASP A 444 -19.95 7.24 4.39
C ASP A 444 -19.77 6.37 3.14
N CYS A 445 -19.15 5.19 3.30
CA CYS A 445 -18.95 4.24 2.21
C CYS A 445 -20.29 3.74 1.66
N ASN A 446 -20.62 4.14 0.43
CA ASN A 446 -21.83 3.70 -0.26
C ASN A 446 -21.49 2.63 -1.29
N GLY A 447 -22.48 1.79 -1.60
CA GLY A 447 -22.36 0.67 -2.54
C GLY A 447 -22.18 -0.68 -1.83
N SER A 448 -22.13 -1.75 -2.60
CA SER A 448 -21.95 -3.12 -2.15
C SER A 448 -20.56 -3.62 -2.53
N PHE A 449 -20.24 -4.85 -2.17
CA PHE A 449 -19.01 -5.51 -2.64
C PHE A 449 -18.98 -5.72 -4.16
N TYR A 450 -20.13 -5.61 -4.84
CA TYR A 450 -20.29 -5.87 -6.27
C TYR A 450 -20.36 -4.59 -7.13
N ASP A 451 -20.40 -3.43 -6.50
CA ASP A 451 -20.34 -2.11 -7.16
C ASP A 451 -18.88 -1.67 -7.29
#